data_AF-A0A2N1R5G0-F1
#
_entry.id   AF-A0A2N1R5G0-F1
#
_cell.length_a   1.000
_cell.length_b   1.000
_cell.length_c   1.000
_cell.angle_alpha   90.00
_cell.angle_beta   90.00
_cell.angle_gamma   90.00
#
_symmetry.space_group_name_H-M   'P 1'
#
loop_
_entity.id
_entity.type
_entity.pdbx_description
1 polymer ?
#
loop_
_entity_poly.entity_id
_entity_poly.type
_entity_poly.pdbx_seq_one_letter_code
_entity_poly.pdbx_strand_id
1 'polypeptide(L)'
;MMKKAILVLAIFAFVATGAFGQLVLGVTGVQYYEEDPVTGKLPTLGEAWGDFRDGTGVYWGGFAELIMGKTGLGLSFNQQTLKDASEPSGILDMWNYDVNLSLSYHVFGGRAFIDPFLQAGVGLLAFDYKDKAGAATIYNGINPDEPLFGSNYFDFGLGLGVNFGGIGIFFKGMYNVQSSTPLYENNGYSYPWPVMPFKWVFGAKLIL
;
A
#
# COMPACT_ATOMS: atom_id res chain seq x y z
N MET A 1 -10.79 5.89 28.88
CA MET A 1 -9.70 5.09 29.48
C MET A 1 -8.93 4.26 28.45
N MET A 2 -9.58 3.61 27.50
CA MET A 2 -8.96 2.77 26.45
C MET A 2 -7.87 3.49 25.62
N LYS A 3 -8.10 4.74 25.19
CA LYS A 3 -7.12 5.54 24.43
C LYS A 3 -5.79 5.77 25.16
N LYS A 4 -5.82 5.94 26.49
CA LYS A 4 -4.61 6.12 27.31
C LYS A 4 -3.84 4.82 27.48
N ALA A 5 -4.54 3.69 27.57
CA ALA A 5 -3.92 2.36 27.62
C ALA A 5 -3.24 2.00 26.29
N ILE A 6 -3.88 2.31 25.15
CA ILE A 6 -3.29 2.13 23.81
C ILE A 6 -2.02 2.98 23.66
N LEU A 7 -2.05 4.24 24.10
CA LEU A 7 -0.89 5.12 24.05
C LEU A 7 0.27 4.59 24.91
N VAL A 8 -0.02 4.13 26.13
CA VAL A 8 1.00 3.56 27.02
C VAL A 8 1.56 2.26 26.45
N LEU A 9 0.74 1.39 25.88
CA LEU A 9 1.19 0.17 25.19
C LEU A 9 2.02 0.48 23.95
N ALA A 10 1.65 1.50 23.17
CA ALA A 10 2.44 1.95 22.03
C ALA A 10 3.80 2.48 22.44
N ILE A 11 3.87 3.27 23.52
CA ILE A 11 5.15 3.76 24.08
C ILE A 11 5.99 2.60 24.63
N PHE A 12 5.39 1.66 25.35
CA PHE A 12 6.11 0.48 25.86
C PHE A 12 6.63 -0.41 24.73
N ALA A 13 5.84 -0.63 23.68
CA ALA A 13 6.30 -1.32 22.47
C ALA A 13 7.45 -0.56 21.81
N PHE A 14 7.38 0.77 21.72
CA PHE A 14 8.44 1.61 21.15
C PHE A 14 9.74 1.61 21.97
N VAL A 15 9.64 1.53 23.31
CA VAL A 15 10.81 1.49 24.20
C VAL A 15 11.41 0.08 24.27
N ALA A 16 10.58 -0.96 24.31
CA ALA A 16 11.04 -2.34 24.33
C ALA A 16 11.71 -2.75 23.00
N THR A 17 11.32 -2.13 21.90
CA THR A 17 11.94 -2.34 20.59
C THR A 17 13.35 -1.78 20.53
N GLY A 18 13.67 -0.68 21.21
CA GLY A 18 15.05 -0.18 21.30
C GLY A 18 16.07 -1.15 21.92
N ALA A 19 15.63 -2.19 22.62
CA ALA A 19 16.52 -3.19 23.22
C ALA A 19 16.75 -4.45 22.36
N PHE A 20 15.83 -4.78 21.43
CA PHE A 20 15.86 -6.05 20.67
C PHE A 20 15.32 -5.99 19.23
N GLY A 21 14.90 -4.81 18.76
CA GLY A 21 14.29 -4.60 17.47
C GLY A 21 14.81 -3.33 16.78
N GLN A 22 14.79 -3.35 15.46
CA GLN A 22 15.13 -2.23 14.61
C GLN A 22 13.84 -1.59 14.12
N LEU A 23 13.74 -0.27 14.27
CA LEU A 23 12.62 0.47 13.70
C LEU A 23 13.04 1.01 12.34
N VAL A 24 12.24 0.69 11.33
CA VAL A 24 12.41 1.18 9.97
C VAL A 24 11.24 2.11 9.66
N LEU A 25 11.55 3.30 9.17
CA LEU A 25 10.56 4.26 8.68
C LEU A 25 10.90 4.58 7.23
N GLY A 26 9.92 4.78 6.38
CA GLY A 26 10.23 5.17 5.02
C GLY A 26 9.06 5.61 4.19
N VAL A 27 9.38 5.90 2.93
CA VAL A 27 8.43 6.33 1.90
C VAL A 27 8.32 5.25 0.84
N THR A 28 7.13 5.11 0.28
CA THR A 28 6.80 4.12 -0.74
C THR A 28 6.03 4.76 -1.87
N GLY A 29 6.29 4.28 -3.09
CA GLY A 29 5.35 4.38 -4.20
C GLY A 29 4.97 2.98 -4.65
N VAL A 30 3.66 2.73 -4.72
CA VAL A 30 3.07 1.45 -5.13
C VAL A 30 2.41 1.62 -6.47
N GLN A 31 2.63 0.68 -7.38
CA GLN A 31 2.00 0.63 -8.69
C GLN A 31 1.35 -0.73 -8.89
N TYR A 32 0.09 -0.70 -9.29
CA TYR A 32 -0.77 -1.86 -9.49
C TYR A 32 -0.82 -2.21 -10.97
N TYR A 33 -0.76 -3.50 -11.29
CA TYR A 33 -0.72 -3.99 -12.66
C TYR A 33 -1.53 -5.26 -12.85
N GLU A 34 -2.17 -5.36 -14.01
CA GLU A 34 -2.74 -6.57 -14.55
C GLU A 34 -1.87 -7.09 -15.71
N GLU A 35 -2.10 -8.34 -16.10
CA GLU A 35 -1.45 -8.89 -17.29
C GLU A 35 -1.90 -8.12 -18.53
N ASP A 36 -0.95 -7.77 -19.39
CA ASP A 36 -1.28 -7.16 -20.66
C ASP A 36 -2.18 -8.12 -21.47
N PRO A 37 -3.36 -7.67 -21.95
CA PRO A 37 -4.35 -8.55 -22.55
C PRO A 37 -3.92 -9.12 -23.91
N VAL A 38 -2.89 -8.57 -24.54
CA VAL A 38 -2.37 -9.01 -25.85
C VAL A 38 -1.24 -10.03 -25.67
N THR A 39 -0.37 -9.81 -24.68
CA THR A 39 0.87 -10.58 -24.48
C THR A 39 0.80 -11.54 -23.31
N GLY A 40 -0.16 -11.38 -22.39
CA GLY A 40 -0.31 -12.17 -21.18
C GLY A 40 0.85 -12.00 -20.19
N LYS A 41 1.53 -10.85 -20.23
CA LYS A 41 2.73 -10.60 -19.40
C LYS A 41 2.48 -9.49 -18.40
N LEU A 42 3.03 -9.69 -17.20
CA LEU A 42 3.19 -8.64 -16.21
C LEU A 42 4.34 -7.69 -16.62
N PRO A 43 4.32 -6.43 -16.17
CA PRO A 43 5.40 -5.49 -16.46
C PRO A 43 6.71 -5.96 -15.84
N THR A 44 7.76 -5.83 -16.62
CA THR A 44 9.13 -5.98 -16.15
C THR A 44 9.48 -4.90 -15.13
N LEU A 45 10.52 -5.14 -14.33
CA LEU A 45 11.05 -4.13 -13.40
C LEU A 45 11.46 -2.83 -14.11
N GLY A 46 11.94 -2.93 -15.36
CA GLY A 46 12.36 -1.78 -16.16
C GLY A 46 11.18 -0.91 -16.59
N GLU A 47 10.09 -1.53 -17.02
CA GLU A 47 8.83 -0.83 -17.36
C GLU A 47 8.25 -0.17 -16.12
N ALA A 48 8.12 -0.91 -15.03
CA ALA A 48 7.59 -0.39 -13.78
C ALA A 48 8.42 0.77 -13.22
N TRP A 49 9.75 0.70 -13.33
CA TRP A 49 10.62 1.81 -12.95
C TRP A 49 10.44 3.05 -13.84
N GLY A 50 10.20 2.85 -15.14
CA GLY A 50 9.85 3.91 -16.07
C GLY A 50 8.58 4.62 -15.64
N ASP A 51 7.50 3.86 -15.41
CA ASP A 51 6.22 4.39 -14.95
C ASP A 51 6.34 5.09 -13.60
N PHE A 52 7.12 4.53 -12.67
CA PHE A 52 7.35 5.12 -11.35
C PHE A 52 8.03 6.50 -11.46
N ARG A 53 9.07 6.60 -12.29
CA ARG A 53 9.79 7.85 -12.53
C ARG A 53 8.89 8.91 -13.16
N ASP A 54 7.99 8.48 -14.05
CA ASP A 54 7.09 9.37 -14.77
C ASP A 54 5.83 9.70 -13.93
N GLY A 55 5.67 9.07 -12.75
CA GLY A 55 4.56 9.30 -11.83
C GLY A 55 3.25 8.63 -12.25
N THR A 56 3.31 7.70 -13.19
CA THR A 56 2.14 7.01 -13.75
C THR A 56 1.61 5.98 -12.76
N GLY A 57 0.36 6.15 -12.34
CA GLY A 57 -0.33 5.14 -11.52
C GLY A 57 0.22 4.97 -10.10
N VAL A 58 1.01 5.92 -9.58
CA VAL A 58 1.74 5.75 -8.32
C VAL A 58 0.89 6.16 -7.12
N TYR A 59 0.69 5.22 -6.20
CA TYR A 59 0.18 5.46 -4.86
C TYR A 59 1.36 5.84 -3.96
N TRP A 60 1.42 7.09 -3.55
CA TRP A 60 2.49 7.59 -2.69
C TRP A 60 2.12 7.49 -1.23
N GLY A 61 3.10 7.16 -0.40
CA GLY A 61 2.83 6.89 0.99
C GLY A 61 4.05 6.72 1.87
N GLY A 62 3.78 6.22 3.06
CA GLY A 62 4.78 5.90 4.04
C GLY A 62 4.59 4.50 4.58
N PHE A 63 5.67 3.96 5.13
CA PHE A 63 5.63 2.72 5.88
C PHE A 63 6.46 2.81 7.15
N ALA A 64 6.11 1.99 8.11
CA ALA A 64 6.89 1.71 9.29
C ALA A 64 6.99 0.19 9.45
N GLU A 65 8.17 -0.30 9.84
CA GLU A 65 8.41 -1.71 10.08
C GLU A 65 9.26 -1.90 11.33
N LEU A 66 8.84 -2.84 12.16
CA LEU A 66 9.61 -3.28 13.31
C LEU A 66 10.27 -4.62 13.01
N ILE A 67 11.60 -4.65 12.96
CA ILE A 67 12.39 -5.85 12.65
C ILE A 67 13.01 -6.42 13.92
N MET A 68 12.66 -7.66 14.27
CA MET A 68 13.24 -8.43 15.37
C MET A 68 14.11 -9.55 14.80
N GLY A 69 15.42 -9.32 14.74
CA GLY A 69 16.38 -10.22 14.10
C GLY A 69 16.19 -10.27 12.59
N LYS A 70 15.49 -11.30 12.10
CA LYS A 70 15.18 -11.48 10.68
C LYS A 70 13.71 -11.25 10.35
N THR A 71 12.83 -11.14 11.33
CA THR A 71 11.38 -11.03 11.09
C THR A 71 10.93 -9.61 11.28
N GLY A 72 10.22 -9.05 10.31
CA GLY A 72 9.61 -7.73 10.40
C GLY A 72 8.09 -7.78 10.53
N LEU A 73 7.53 -6.83 11.27
CA LEU A 73 6.11 -6.49 11.26
C LEU A 73 5.97 -5.06 10.73
N GLY A 74 5.35 -4.92 9.57
CA GLY A 74 5.22 -3.67 8.82
C GLY A 74 3.79 -3.18 8.72
N LEU A 75 3.63 -1.87 8.65
CA LEU A 75 2.40 -1.17 8.29
C LEU A 75 2.72 -0.14 7.21
N SER A 76 1.96 -0.11 6.14
CA SER A 76 2.06 0.92 5.11
C SER A 76 0.71 1.56 4.81
N PHE A 77 0.76 2.82 4.44
CA PHE A 77 -0.37 3.62 3.99
C PHE A 77 0.05 4.39 2.75
N ASN A 78 -0.64 4.18 1.63
CA ASN A 78 -0.39 4.86 0.36
C ASN A 78 -1.69 5.45 -0.19
N GLN A 79 -1.57 6.55 -0.92
CA GLN A 79 -2.70 7.26 -1.49
C GLN A 79 -2.40 7.67 -2.94
N GLN A 80 -3.42 7.60 -3.78
CA GLN A 80 -3.41 8.16 -5.13
C GLN A 80 -4.68 8.99 -5.34
N THR A 81 -4.53 10.13 -6.00
CA THR A 81 -5.68 10.84 -6.58
C THR A 81 -5.82 10.42 -8.03
N LEU A 82 -6.91 9.74 -8.36
CA LEU A 82 -7.28 9.42 -9.73
C LEU A 82 -8.14 10.55 -10.28
N LYS A 83 -7.72 11.11 -11.42
CA LYS A 83 -8.51 12.12 -12.12
C LYS A 83 -9.45 11.47 -13.10
N ASP A 84 -10.71 11.87 -13.07
CA ASP A 84 -11.68 11.42 -14.08
C ASP A 84 -11.50 12.23 -15.36
N ALA A 85 -11.05 11.57 -16.44
CA ALA A 85 -10.81 12.24 -17.71
C ALA A 85 -12.10 12.63 -18.45
N SER A 86 -13.24 12.02 -18.09
CA SER A 86 -14.54 12.24 -18.71
C SER A 86 -15.33 13.38 -18.06
N GLU A 87 -14.94 13.81 -16.85
CA GLU A 87 -15.58 14.91 -16.11
C GLU A 87 -14.56 16.02 -15.76
N PRO A 88 -14.39 17.03 -16.64
CA PRO A 88 -13.35 18.06 -16.50
C PRO A 88 -13.49 18.94 -15.25
N SER A 89 -14.65 18.99 -14.61
CA SER A 89 -14.85 19.72 -13.35
C SER A 89 -14.10 19.09 -12.17
N GLY A 90 -13.68 17.83 -12.29
CA GLY A 90 -13.05 17.06 -11.22
C GLY A 90 -14.02 16.62 -10.13
N ILE A 91 -15.34 16.78 -10.33
CA ILE A 91 -16.37 16.31 -9.38
C ILE A 91 -16.29 14.80 -9.17
N LEU A 92 -15.89 14.06 -10.22
CA LEU A 92 -15.72 12.61 -10.17
C LEU A 92 -14.28 12.18 -9.87
N ASP A 93 -13.37 13.10 -9.52
CA ASP A 93 -12.03 12.73 -9.07
C ASP A 93 -12.12 11.85 -7.81
N MET A 94 -11.30 10.81 -7.76
CA MET A 94 -11.33 9.81 -6.70
C MET A 94 -10.06 9.84 -5.87
N TRP A 95 -10.23 9.62 -4.57
CA TRP A 95 -9.17 9.26 -3.66
C TRP A 95 -9.13 7.76 -3.45
N ASN A 96 -7.97 7.19 -3.77
CA ASN A 96 -7.71 5.76 -3.63
C ASN A 96 -6.68 5.58 -2.52
N TYR A 97 -6.99 4.71 -1.56
CA TYR A 97 -6.19 4.46 -0.38
C TYR A 97 -5.81 3.00 -0.32
N ASP A 98 -4.55 2.73 0.01
CA ASP A 98 -4.01 1.41 0.23
C ASP A 98 -3.41 1.34 1.64
N VAL A 99 -3.97 0.47 2.48
CA VAL A 99 -3.45 0.17 3.82
C VAL A 99 -3.04 -1.29 3.86
N ASN A 100 -1.81 -1.57 4.26
CA ASN A 100 -1.29 -2.94 4.29
C ASN A 100 -0.53 -3.22 5.59
N LEU A 101 -0.94 -4.28 6.28
CA LEU A 101 -0.23 -4.86 7.41
C LEU A 101 0.52 -6.10 6.93
N SER A 102 1.83 -6.14 7.13
CA SER A 102 2.70 -7.17 6.55
C SER A 102 3.63 -7.80 7.56
N LEU A 103 3.94 -9.08 7.33
CA LEU A 103 5.07 -9.78 7.92
C LEU A 103 6.17 -9.93 6.87
N SER A 104 7.41 -9.69 7.27
CA SER A 104 8.57 -9.83 6.40
C SER A 104 9.62 -10.76 7.02
N TYR A 105 10.43 -11.36 6.15
CA TYR A 105 11.61 -12.12 6.54
C TYR A 105 12.83 -11.65 5.75
N HIS A 106 13.77 -11.01 6.46
CA HIS A 106 15.05 -10.49 5.95
C HIS A 106 16.12 -11.57 6.04
N VAL A 107 16.56 -12.08 4.89
CA VAL A 107 17.43 -13.27 4.82
C VAL A 107 18.74 -13.08 5.59
N PHE A 108 19.34 -11.89 5.48
CA PHE A 108 20.60 -11.53 6.16
C PHE A 108 20.40 -10.56 7.34
N GLY A 109 19.15 -10.19 7.65
CA GLY A 109 18.79 -9.18 8.64
C GLY A 109 18.63 -7.79 8.05
N GLY A 110 17.73 -6.99 8.64
CA GLY A 110 17.27 -5.70 8.07
C GLY A 110 18.32 -4.59 7.96
N ARG A 111 19.55 -4.78 8.47
CA ARG A 111 20.69 -3.85 8.32
C ARG A 111 21.74 -4.31 7.32
N ALA A 112 21.61 -5.50 6.76
CA ALA A 112 22.61 -6.04 5.83
C ALA A 112 22.76 -5.11 4.62
N PHE A 113 23.98 -4.92 4.11
CA PHE A 113 24.23 -4.04 2.95
C PHE A 113 23.36 -4.42 1.75
N ILE A 114 23.22 -5.73 1.49
CA ILE A 114 22.24 -6.30 0.57
C ILE A 114 21.25 -7.08 1.42
N ASP A 115 19.97 -6.74 1.31
CA ASP A 115 18.89 -7.26 2.13
C ASP A 115 17.81 -7.88 1.23
N PRO A 116 17.96 -9.14 0.80
CA PRO A 116 16.87 -9.84 0.16
C PRO A 116 15.84 -10.22 1.23
N PHE A 117 14.57 -9.98 0.94
CA PHE A 117 13.48 -10.23 1.89
C PHE A 117 12.25 -10.82 1.22
N LEU A 118 11.49 -11.57 2.00
CA LEU A 118 10.15 -12.06 1.66
C LEU A 118 9.13 -11.23 2.41
N GLN A 119 7.95 -11.03 1.83
CA GLN A 119 6.83 -10.39 2.51
C GLN A 119 5.53 -11.15 2.24
N ALA A 120 4.67 -11.23 3.24
CA ALA A 120 3.25 -11.54 3.08
C ALA A 120 2.41 -10.59 3.94
N GLY A 121 1.22 -10.21 3.49
CA GLY A 121 0.42 -9.21 4.16
C GLY A 121 -1.07 -9.30 3.86
N VAL A 122 -1.84 -8.59 4.66
CA VAL A 122 -3.25 -8.34 4.42
C VAL A 122 -3.42 -6.84 4.22
N GLY A 123 -4.19 -6.46 3.21
CA GLY A 123 -4.43 -5.07 2.90
C GLY A 123 -5.85 -4.77 2.51
N LEU A 124 -6.11 -3.47 2.47
CA LEU A 124 -7.39 -2.87 2.19
C LEU A 124 -7.14 -1.76 1.17
N LEU A 125 -7.79 -1.90 0.02
CA LEU A 125 -7.89 -0.85 -0.99
C LEU A 125 -9.27 -0.22 -0.88
N ALA A 126 -9.31 1.07 -0.54
CA ALA A 126 -10.53 1.85 -0.43
C ALA A 126 -10.55 2.97 -1.45
N PHE A 127 -11.74 3.25 -1.96
CA PHE A 127 -11.98 4.22 -3.00
C PHE A 127 -13.12 5.11 -2.57
N ASP A 128 -12.97 6.40 -2.85
CA ASP A 128 -13.97 7.38 -2.50
C ASP A 128 -13.92 8.58 -3.43
N TYR A 129 -15.05 9.25 -3.62
CA TYR A 129 -15.06 10.51 -4.36
C TYR A 129 -14.45 11.62 -3.51
N LYS A 130 -13.63 12.45 -4.14
CA LYS A 130 -13.09 13.65 -3.51
C LYS A 130 -14.19 14.67 -3.22
N ASP A 131 -15.13 14.83 -4.16
CA ASP A 131 -16.34 15.63 -3.99
C ASP A 131 -17.58 14.73 -3.96
N LYS A 132 -17.86 14.15 -2.79
CA LYS A 132 -19.00 13.26 -2.60
C LYS A 132 -20.35 13.95 -2.85
N ALA A 133 -20.47 15.21 -2.45
CA ALA A 133 -21.70 15.97 -2.62
C ALA A 133 -21.97 16.22 -4.11
N GLY A 134 -20.93 16.65 -4.84
CA GLY A 134 -20.99 16.80 -6.29
C GLY A 134 -21.26 15.47 -7.01
N ALA A 135 -20.57 14.39 -6.64
CA ALA A 135 -20.77 13.07 -7.24
C ALA A 135 -22.22 12.56 -7.05
N ALA A 136 -22.81 12.81 -5.87
CA ALA A 136 -24.21 12.48 -5.59
C ALA A 136 -25.23 13.29 -6.43
N THR A 137 -24.83 14.43 -7.01
CA THR A 137 -25.69 15.16 -7.98
C THR A 137 -25.67 14.53 -9.38
N ILE A 138 -24.60 13.79 -9.72
CA ILE A 138 -24.43 13.15 -11.02
C ILE A 138 -25.01 11.72 -10.98
N TYR A 139 -24.63 10.95 -9.96
CA TYR A 139 -25.08 9.57 -9.78
C TYR A 139 -26.16 9.48 -8.70
N ASN A 140 -27.40 9.34 -9.15
CA ASN A 140 -28.52 9.02 -8.26
C ASN A 140 -28.23 7.71 -7.51
N GLY A 141 -28.23 7.77 -6.17
CA GLY A 141 -28.08 6.59 -5.31
C GLY A 141 -26.77 6.51 -4.51
N ILE A 142 -25.78 7.38 -4.78
CA ILE A 142 -24.61 7.49 -3.91
C ILE A 142 -25.02 8.19 -2.61
N ASN A 143 -24.80 7.53 -1.47
CA ASN A 143 -24.87 8.20 -0.17
C ASN A 143 -23.55 8.97 0.08
N PRO A 144 -23.57 10.32 0.10
CA PRO A 144 -22.35 11.12 0.32
C PRO A 144 -21.78 10.99 1.74
N ASP A 145 -22.53 10.45 2.70
CA ASP A 145 -22.05 10.23 4.07
C ASP A 145 -21.27 8.91 4.21
N GLU A 146 -21.26 8.06 3.19
CA GLU A 146 -20.63 6.76 3.21
C GLU A 146 -19.44 6.69 2.22
N PRO A 147 -18.45 5.80 2.44
CA PRO A 147 -17.41 5.55 1.45
C PRO A 147 -18.00 4.95 0.17
N LEU A 148 -17.26 4.92 -0.94
CA LEU A 148 -17.79 4.38 -2.20
C LEU A 148 -17.69 2.85 -2.25
N PHE A 149 -16.48 2.30 -2.15
CA PHE A 149 -16.26 0.86 -2.01
C PHE A 149 -14.89 0.55 -1.39
N GLY A 150 -14.75 -0.66 -0.85
CA GLY A 150 -13.49 -1.16 -0.31
C GLY A 150 -13.30 -2.65 -0.59
N SER A 151 -12.07 -3.04 -0.93
CA SER A 151 -11.68 -4.42 -1.19
C SER A 151 -10.56 -4.86 -0.27
N ASN A 152 -10.66 -6.10 0.21
CA ASN A 152 -9.61 -6.75 0.97
C ASN A 152 -8.75 -7.55 0.03
N TYR A 153 -7.45 -7.63 0.32
CA TYR A 153 -6.56 -8.52 -0.39
C TYR A 153 -5.53 -9.14 0.55
N PHE A 154 -5.07 -10.32 0.18
CA PHE A 154 -3.84 -10.90 0.69
C PHE A 154 -2.72 -10.62 -0.31
N ASP A 155 -1.52 -10.27 0.15
CA ASP A 155 -0.35 -10.17 -0.71
C ASP A 155 0.79 -11.06 -0.27
N PHE A 156 1.62 -11.44 -1.23
CA PHE A 156 2.88 -12.11 -0.98
C PHE A 156 3.89 -11.81 -2.08
N GLY A 157 5.16 -11.82 -1.74
CA GLY A 157 6.20 -11.53 -2.71
C GLY A 157 7.59 -11.45 -2.12
N LEU A 158 8.49 -10.88 -2.91
CA LEU A 158 9.90 -10.77 -2.61
C LEU A 158 10.40 -9.37 -2.94
N GLY A 159 11.43 -8.96 -2.22
CA GLY A 159 12.08 -7.68 -2.43
C GLY A 159 13.57 -7.74 -2.20
N LEU A 160 14.22 -6.66 -2.61
CA LEU A 160 15.64 -6.44 -2.43
C LEU A 160 15.87 -5.02 -1.92
N GLY A 161 16.54 -4.93 -0.78
CA GLY A 161 17.04 -3.69 -0.21
C GLY A 161 18.55 -3.53 -0.42
N VAL A 162 18.97 -2.29 -0.56
CA VAL A 162 20.38 -1.87 -0.49
C VAL A 162 20.51 -0.84 0.61
N ASN A 163 21.30 -1.14 1.63
CA ASN A 163 21.43 -0.34 2.86
C ASN A 163 22.82 0.28 2.98
N PHE A 164 22.85 1.58 3.24
CA PHE A 164 24.04 2.40 3.49
C PHE A 164 24.00 2.90 4.94
N GLY A 165 24.27 1.99 5.88
CA GLY A 165 24.19 2.29 7.31
C GLY A 165 22.75 2.50 7.78
N GLY A 166 22.41 3.75 8.11
CA GLY A 166 21.07 4.13 8.59
C GLY A 166 20.07 4.48 7.48
N ILE A 167 20.46 4.44 6.22
CA ILE A 167 19.61 4.80 5.07
C ILE A 167 19.62 3.65 4.08
N GLY A 168 18.51 3.36 3.41
CA GLY A 168 18.46 2.36 2.35
C GLY A 168 17.41 2.67 1.29
N ILE A 169 17.51 1.96 0.17
CA ILE A 169 16.49 1.90 -0.87
C ILE A 169 16.04 0.47 -1.04
N PHE A 170 14.82 0.26 -1.52
CA PHE A 170 14.33 -1.08 -1.82
C PHE A 170 13.33 -1.07 -2.96
N PHE A 171 13.16 -2.24 -3.56
CA PHE A 171 12.03 -2.55 -4.42
C PHE A 171 11.48 -3.94 -4.07
N LYS A 172 10.20 -4.16 -4.35
CA LYS A 172 9.55 -5.48 -4.20
C LYS A 172 8.48 -5.71 -5.26
N GLY A 173 8.39 -6.94 -5.72
CA GLY A 173 7.32 -7.44 -6.58
C GLY A 173 6.40 -8.33 -5.77
N MET A 174 5.09 -8.07 -5.84
CA MET A 174 4.09 -8.70 -4.99
C MET A 174 2.89 -9.15 -5.82
N TYR A 175 2.39 -10.35 -5.53
CA TYR A 175 1.10 -10.81 -6.02
C TYR A 175 0.01 -10.47 -5.01
N ASN A 176 -1.13 -9.97 -5.51
CA ASN A 176 -2.32 -9.70 -4.73
C ASN A 176 -3.39 -10.75 -5.04
N VAL A 177 -4.03 -11.26 -4.00
CA VAL A 177 -5.19 -12.15 -4.08
C VAL A 177 -6.36 -11.41 -3.43
N GLN A 178 -7.27 -10.90 -4.25
CA GLN A 178 -8.46 -10.19 -3.78
C GLN A 178 -9.45 -11.17 -3.14
N SER A 179 -10.11 -10.73 -2.07
CA SER A 179 -11.29 -11.44 -1.55
C SER A 179 -12.44 -11.32 -2.55
N SER A 180 -13.17 -12.42 -2.77
CA SER A 180 -14.36 -12.43 -3.63
C SER A 180 -15.54 -11.63 -3.07
N THR A 181 -15.47 -11.23 -1.79
CA THR A 181 -16.51 -10.45 -1.12
C THR A 181 -16.00 -9.04 -0.91
N PRO A 182 -16.71 -8.01 -1.42
CA PRO A 182 -16.37 -6.63 -1.14
C PRO A 182 -16.46 -6.38 0.38
N LEU A 183 -15.54 -5.58 0.92
CA LEU A 183 -15.59 -5.21 2.34
C LEU A 183 -16.79 -4.31 2.62
N TYR A 184 -17.05 -3.41 1.68
CA TYR A 184 -18.09 -2.40 1.77
C TYR A 184 -18.46 -1.95 0.35
N GLU A 185 -19.76 -1.70 0.13
CA GLU A 185 -20.33 -1.15 -1.10
C GLU A 185 -21.44 -0.14 -0.76
N ASN A 186 -21.46 0.99 -1.45
CA ASN A 186 -22.48 2.03 -1.28
C ASN A 186 -23.73 1.70 -2.10
N ASN A 187 -24.85 1.43 -1.42
CA ASN A 187 -26.19 1.28 -2.02
C ASN A 187 -26.29 0.35 -3.26
N GLY A 188 -25.53 -0.74 -3.28
CA GLY A 188 -25.59 -1.73 -4.36
C GLY A 188 -24.79 -1.37 -5.63
N TYR A 189 -24.03 -0.27 -5.62
CA TYR A 189 -22.96 -0.06 -6.59
C TYR A 189 -21.86 -1.11 -6.35
N SER A 190 -21.96 -2.19 -7.12
CA SER A 190 -21.19 -3.44 -6.94
C SER A 190 -20.08 -3.61 -7.99
N TYR A 191 -19.46 -2.49 -8.38
CA TYR A 191 -18.21 -2.52 -9.14
C TYR A 191 -17.06 -2.16 -8.22
N PRO A 192 -16.62 -3.06 -7.31
CA PRO A 192 -15.35 -2.87 -6.66
C PRO A 192 -14.30 -2.79 -7.75
N TRP A 193 -13.49 -1.74 -7.75
CA TRP A 193 -12.31 -1.70 -8.61
C TRP A 193 -11.48 -2.93 -8.24
N PRO A 194 -11.25 -3.88 -9.17
CA PRO A 194 -10.51 -5.07 -8.85
C PRO A 194 -9.12 -4.67 -8.37
N VAL A 195 -8.69 -5.28 -7.27
CA VAL A 195 -7.31 -5.19 -6.83
C VAL A 195 -6.49 -5.88 -7.91
N MET A 196 -5.67 -5.10 -8.62
CA MET A 196 -4.88 -5.67 -9.70
C MET A 196 -3.96 -6.77 -9.16
N PRO A 197 -3.79 -7.87 -9.90
CA PRO A 197 -3.19 -9.11 -9.39
C PRO A 197 -1.72 -8.97 -9.03
N PHE A 198 -1.03 -7.93 -9.51
CA PHE A 198 0.36 -7.69 -9.25
C PHE A 198 0.62 -6.24 -8.84
N LYS A 199 1.65 -6.02 -8.01
CA LYS A 199 2.15 -4.69 -7.72
C LYS A 199 3.67 -4.64 -7.60
N TRP A 200 4.25 -3.55 -8.10
CA TRP A 200 5.61 -3.14 -7.79
C TRP A 200 5.58 -2.08 -6.69
N VAL A 201 6.52 -2.16 -5.76
CA VAL A 201 6.73 -1.12 -4.76
C VAL A 201 8.18 -0.69 -4.80
N PHE A 202 8.39 0.62 -4.88
CA PHE A 202 9.70 1.25 -4.76
C PHE A 202 9.71 2.13 -3.52
N GLY A 203 10.81 2.14 -2.78
CA GLY A 203 10.88 2.93 -1.56
C GLY A 203 12.27 3.26 -1.09
N ALA A 204 12.31 4.21 -0.16
CA ALA A 204 13.48 4.60 0.60
C ALA A 204 13.18 4.48 2.08
N LYS A 205 14.18 4.10 2.87
CA LYS A 205 14.03 3.78 4.29
C LYS A 205 15.13 4.36 5.15
N LEU A 206 14.74 4.73 6.36
CA LEU A 206 15.59 5.07 7.50
C LEU A 206 15.56 3.91 8.48
N ILE A 207 16.75 3.50 8.91
CA ILE A 207 16.99 2.39 9.82
C ILE A 207 17.49 2.97 11.14
N LEU A 208 16.65 2.87 12.17
CA LEU A 208 16.92 3.36 13.53
C LEU A 208 17.43 2.18 14.37
#